data_AF-A0A344TXU3-F1
#
_entry.id   AF-A0A344TXU3-F1
#
_cell.length_a   1.000
_cell.length_b   1.000
_cell.length_c   1.000
_cell.angle_alpha   90.00
_cell.angle_beta   90.00
_cell.angle_gamma   90.00
#
_symmetry.space_group_name_H-M   'P 1'
#
loop_
_entity.id
_entity.type
_entity.pdbx_description
1 polymer ?
#
loop_
_entity_poly.entity_id
_entity_poly.type
_entity_poly.pdbx_seq_one_letter_code
_entity_poly.pdbx_strand_id
1 'polypeptide(L)'
;MEPRDSTPGDTAADRLPFTRLLLVATGSVSASELPSWILWLRSTHPALEVQTVLTPSARRFVTPEALNLLTSRRTLVDSWPEEPVLRAPHVDLTAWAEAVVVYPATFSYTARLALGLADSPSLLTAQCTAAPVGVAPALPPGGAQSHAYRAHVDALSTRPNTVVAAPVPALSMTTGRMDSWAAAPLPDLLGAVAALHRRLAAGRPEPESAA
;
A
#
# COMPACT_ATOMS: atom_id res chain seq x y z
N MET A 1 24.09 22.14 -33.92
CA MET A 1 23.78 21.84 -32.51
C MET A 1 22.33 21.42 -32.48
N GLU A 2 22.07 20.15 -32.77
CA GLU A 2 20.70 19.61 -32.75
C GLU A 2 20.23 19.40 -31.31
N PRO A 3 18.95 19.65 -31.01
CA PRO A 3 18.40 19.36 -29.71
C PRO A 3 18.30 17.84 -29.55
N ARG A 4 18.91 17.31 -28.48
CA ARG A 4 18.71 15.92 -28.06
C ARG A 4 17.28 15.79 -27.55
N ASP A 5 16.41 15.27 -28.40
CA ASP A 5 15.15 14.67 -27.96
C ASP A 5 15.48 13.35 -27.24
N SER A 6 15.67 13.44 -25.93
CA SER A 6 15.74 12.27 -25.05
C SER A 6 14.45 12.23 -24.25
N THR A 7 13.37 11.76 -24.88
CA THR A 7 12.20 11.28 -24.17
C THR A 7 12.66 10.16 -23.20
N PRO A 8 12.47 10.27 -21.87
CA PRO A 8 12.77 9.16 -20.97
C PRO A 8 11.81 8.02 -21.32
N GLY A 9 12.35 6.81 -21.50
CA GLY A 9 11.64 5.65 -22.06
C GLY A 9 10.28 5.37 -21.41
N ASP A 10 9.21 5.50 -22.19
CA ASP A 10 7.90 4.90 -21.92
C ASP A 10 7.93 3.45 -22.41
N THR A 11 8.73 2.62 -21.75
CA THR A 11 8.71 1.19 -21.98
C THR A 11 7.44 0.61 -21.35
N ALA A 12 6.69 -0.23 -22.07
CA ALA A 12 5.48 -0.89 -21.54
C ALA A 12 5.75 -1.69 -20.24
N ALA A 13 7.01 -2.04 -19.97
CA ALA A 13 7.46 -2.68 -18.74
C ALA A 13 7.41 -1.77 -17.49
N ASP A 14 7.53 -0.45 -17.67
CA ASP A 14 7.55 0.53 -16.57
C ASP A 14 6.15 1.01 -16.18
N ARG A 15 5.13 0.69 -16.98
CA ARG A 15 3.73 1.01 -16.67
C ARG A 15 3.18 0.04 -15.63
N LEU A 16 2.45 0.61 -14.67
CA LEU A 16 1.68 -0.17 -13.70
C LEU A 16 0.55 -0.91 -14.44
N PRO A 17 0.35 -2.21 -14.19
CA PRO A 17 -0.67 -3.03 -14.88
C PRO A 17 -2.08 -2.86 -14.28
N PHE A 18 -2.30 -1.80 -13.50
CA PHE A 18 -3.55 -1.47 -12.82
C PHE A 18 -3.73 0.05 -12.81
N THR A 19 -4.99 0.50 -12.80
CA THR A 19 -5.34 1.92 -12.78
C THR A 19 -6.03 2.35 -11.49
N ARG A 20 -6.39 1.43 -10.60
CA ARG A 20 -7.04 1.72 -9.32
C ARG A 20 -6.25 1.14 -8.14
N LEU A 21 -5.59 2.03 -7.40
CA LEU A 21 -4.74 1.69 -6.26
C LEU A 21 -5.41 2.10 -4.94
N LEU A 22 -5.59 1.14 -4.04
CA LEU A 22 -5.94 1.41 -2.65
C LEU A 22 -4.67 1.61 -1.82
N LEU A 23 -4.45 2.83 -1.34
CA LEU A 23 -3.32 3.17 -0.46
C LEU A 23 -3.80 3.27 0.98
N VAL A 24 -3.42 2.29 1.80
CA VAL A 24 -3.68 2.24 3.24
C VAL A 24 -2.46 2.75 3.99
N ALA A 25 -2.61 3.78 4.80
CA ALA A 25 -1.53 4.30 5.62
C ALA A 25 -1.78 4.13 7.12
N THR A 26 -0.71 3.77 7.82
CA THR A 26 -0.75 3.43 9.24
C THR A 26 0.01 4.45 10.09
N GLY A 27 -0.12 4.37 11.42
CA GLY A 27 0.46 5.32 12.39
C GLY A 27 1.98 5.29 12.52
N SER A 28 2.70 5.68 11.47
CA SER A 28 4.14 5.91 11.45
C SER A 28 4.45 7.36 11.05
N VAL A 29 5.56 7.91 11.53
CA VAL A 29 6.02 9.26 11.14
C VAL A 29 6.17 9.39 9.62
N SER A 30 6.62 8.33 8.92
CA SER A 30 6.76 8.33 7.46
C SER A 30 5.42 8.53 6.71
N ALA A 31 4.27 8.42 7.38
CA ALA A 31 2.99 8.79 6.78
C ALA A 31 2.92 10.30 6.45
N SER A 32 3.74 11.14 7.09
CA SER A 32 3.85 12.57 6.75
C SER A 32 4.43 12.82 5.35
N GLU A 33 5.06 11.83 4.74
CA GLU A 33 5.64 11.92 3.39
C GLU A 33 4.62 11.56 2.29
N LEU A 34 3.45 11.04 2.65
CA LEU A 34 2.42 10.64 1.68
C LEU A 34 2.01 11.73 0.70
N PRO A 35 1.87 13.02 1.10
CA PRO A 35 1.58 14.08 0.14
C PRO A 35 2.60 14.13 -1.01
N SER A 36 3.89 14.01 -0.70
CA SER A 36 4.97 13.99 -1.69
C SER A 36 4.89 12.74 -2.58
N TRP A 37 4.61 11.59 -1.98
CA TRP A 37 4.46 10.34 -2.74
C TRP A 37 3.25 10.33 -3.68
N ILE A 38 2.12 10.91 -3.26
CA ILE A 38 0.93 11.02 -4.11
C ILE A 38 1.14 12.05 -5.22
N LEU A 39 1.84 13.16 -4.95
CA LEU A 39 2.25 14.10 -6.00
C LEU A 39 3.13 13.41 -7.05
N TRP A 40 4.12 12.63 -6.60
CA TRP A 40 4.96 11.83 -7.48
C TRP A 40 4.13 10.86 -8.32
N LEU A 41 3.22 10.09 -7.71
CA LEU A 41 2.33 9.17 -8.41
C LEU A 41 1.51 9.85 -9.50
N ARG A 42 0.96 11.04 -9.25
CA ARG A 42 0.20 11.79 -10.26
C ARG A 42 1.06 12.24 -11.43
N SER A 43 2.30 12.64 -11.16
CA SER A 43 3.22 13.09 -12.20
C SER A 43 3.75 11.94 -13.05
N THR A 44 3.98 10.76 -12.46
CA THR A 44 4.57 9.61 -13.16
C THR A 44 3.54 8.62 -13.69
N HIS A 45 2.35 8.55 -13.08
CA HIS A 45 1.28 7.63 -13.44
C HIS A 45 -0.07 8.39 -13.52
N PRO A 46 -0.26 9.29 -14.50
CA PRO A 46 -1.43 10.18 -14.56
C PRO A 46 -2.78 9.45 -14.73
N ALA A 47 -2.77 8.20 -15.19
CA ALA A 47 -3.96 7.35 -15.31
C ALA A 47 -4.29 6.57 -14.02
N LEU A 48 -3.45 6.66 -12.98
CA LEU A 48 -3.64 5.94 -11.73
C LEU A 48 -4.57 6.73 -10.80
N GLU A 49 -5.74 6.17 -10.52
CA GLU A 49 -6.62 6.62 -9.44
C GLU A 49 -6.15 6.04 -8.11
N VAL A 50 -6.02 6.90 -7.09
CA VAL A 50 -5.58 6.50 -5.75
C VAL A 50 -6.69 6.75 -4.74
N GLN A 51 -7.22 5.69 -4.14
CA GLN A 51 -8.10 5.78 -2.97
C GLN A 51 -7.26 5.65 -1.71
N THR A 52 -7.26 6.68 -0.87
CA THR A 52 -6.52 6.69 0.39
C THR A 52 -7.39 6.23 1.55
N VAL A 53 -6.81 5.45 2.45
CA VAL A 53 -7.39 5.04 3.73
C VAL A 53 -6.37 5.31 4.84
N LEU A 54 -6.74 6.09 5.84
CA LEU A 54 -5.90 6.38 7.00
C LEU A 54 -6.41 5.62 8.21
N THR A 55 -5.54 4.84 8.86
CA THR A 55 -5.85 4.36 10.21
C THR A 55 -6.05 5.52 11.18
N PRO A 56 -6.83 5.35 12.27
CA PRO A 56 -6.99 6.40 13.28
C PRO A 56 -5.65 6.95 13.79
N SER A 57 -4.62 6.11 13.94
CA SER A 57 -3.27 6.52 14.35
C SER A 57 -2.50 7.27 13.25
N ALA A 58 -2.72 6.97 11.96
CA ALA A 58 -2.08 7.68 10.84
C ALA A 58 -2.48 9.15 10.78
N ARG A 59 -3.69 9.49 11.21
CA ARG A 59 -4.22 10.86 11.24
C ARG A 59 -3.42 11.82 12.13
N ARG A 60 -2.54 11.30 13.00
CA ARG A 60 -1.62 12.10 13.82
C ARG A 60 -0.42 12.63 13.02
N PHE A 61 -0.12 12.02 11.88
CA PHE A 61 1.06 12.33 11.05
C PHE A 61 0.69 12.96 9.71
N VAL A 62 -0.52 12.69 9.21
CA VAL A 62 -1.04 13.24 7.95
C VAL A 62 -2.54 13.44 8.05
N THR A 63 -3.04 14.57 7.56
CA THR A 63 -4.48 14.87 7.59
C THR A 63 -5.18 14.28 6.38
N PRO A 64 -6.45 13.81 6.52
CA PRO A 64 -7.27 13.43 5.36
C PRO A 64 -7.35 14.55 4.31
N GLU A 65 -7.46 15.80 4.75
CA GLU A 65 -7.61 16.99 3.90
C GLU A 65 -6.41 17.18 2.97
N ALA A 66 -5.18 16.98 3.48
CA ALA A 66 -3.97 17.07 2.67
C ALA A 66 -3.97 16.04 1.53
N LEU A 67 -4.54 14.85 1.78
CA LEU A 67 -4.60 13.79 0.78
C LEU A 67 -5.76 13.98 -0.21
N ASN A 68 -6.90 14.51 0.23
CA ASN A 68 -8.08 14.71 -0.62
C ASN A 68 -7.78 15.60 -1.83
N LEU A 69 -7.06 16.69 -1.61
CA LEU A 69 -6.68 17.63 -2.67
C LEU A 69 -5.74 17.00 -3.69
N LEU A 70 -4.93 16.04 -3.26
CA LEU A 70 -3.96 15.38 -4.10
C LEU A 70 -4.62 14.23 -4.87
N THR A 71 -5.48 13.43 -4.25
CA THR A 71 -6.12 12.29 -4.92
C THR A 71 -7.37 12.65 -5.70
N SER A 72 -7.91 13.87 -5.51
CA SER A 72 -9.24 14.27 -5.98
C SER A 72 -10.35 13.32 -5.48
N ARG A 73 -10.14 12.64 -4.35
CA ARG A 73 -11.05 11.68 -3.74
C ARG A 73 -11.09 11.89 -2.23
N ARG A 74 -12.21 11.57 -1.60
CA ARG A 74 -12.29 11.58 -0.13
C ARG A 74 -11.44 10.44 0.45
N THR A 75 -10.46 10.81 1.25
CA THR A 75 -9.68 9.91 2.10
C THR A 75 -10.60 9.32 3.16
N LEU A 76 -10.61 8.00 3.26
CA LEU A 76 -11.41 7.28 4.24
C LEU A 76 -10.63 7.13 5.55
N VAL A 77 -11.36 7.04 6.66
CA VAL A 77 -10.80 6.64 7.95
C VAL A 77 -11.04 5.14 8.12
N ASP A 78 -10.01 4.40 8.52
CA ASP A 78 -10.07 2.95 8.71
C ASP A 78 -10.79 2.55 10.01
N SER A 79 -12.06 2.89 10.08
CA SER A 79 -12.96 2.58 11.19
C SER A 79 -14.30 2.16 10.65
N TRP A 80 -14.96 1.22 11.33
CA TRP A 80 -16.33 0.88 11.01
C TRP A 80 -17.24 2.10 11.19
N PRO A 81 -18.19 2.33 10.27
CA PRO A 81 -19.12 3.44 10.42
C PRO A 81 -19.99 3.22 11.65
N GLU A 82 -20.19 4.27 12.45
CA GLU A 82 -21.08 4.26 13.61
C GLU A 82 -22.56 4.30 13.17
N GLU A 83 -22.82 4.99 12.06
CA GLU A 83 -24.15 5.10 11.45
C GLU A 83 -24.40 3.95 10.47
N PRO A 84 -25.68 3.54 10.29
CA PRO A 84 -26.06 2.57 9.27
C PRO A 84 -25.60 3.01 7.87
N VAL A 85 -25.06 2.06 7.11
CA VAL A 85 -24.62 2.28 5.73
C VAL A 85 -25.36 1.37 4.77
N LEU A 86 -25.67 1.89 3.57
CA LEU A 86 -26.29 1.10 2.50
C LEU A 86 -25.27 0.18 1.80
N ARG A 87 -23.98 0.53 1.86
CA ARG A 87 -22.89 -0.25 1.28
C ARG A 87 -21.78 -0.42 2.30
N ALA A 88 -21.31 -1.66 2.45
CA ALA A 88 -20.24 -1.98 3.39
C ALA A 88 -18.89 -1.49 2.84
N PRO A 89 -18.14 -0.64 3.57
CA PRO A 89 -16.92 -0.02 3.03
C PRO A 89 -15.88 -1.02 2.52
N HIS A 90 -15.70 -2.16 3.21
CA HIS A 90 -14.75 -3.19 2.79
C HIS A 90 -15.15 -3.88 1.48
N VAL A 91 -16.45 -4.05 1.20
CA VAL A 91 -16.95 -4.61 -0.07
C VAL A 91 -16.65 -3.64 -1.20
N ASP A 92 -16.92 -2.36 -1.00
CA ASP A 92 -16.68 -1.32 -1.99
C ASP A 92 -15.19 -1.17 -2.31
N LEU A 93 -14.35 -1.17 -1.26
CA LEU A 93 -12.90 -1.12 -1.42
C LEU A 93 -12.36 -2.36 -2.13
N THR A 94 -12.85 -3.56 -1.77
CA THR A 94 -12.44 -4.83 -2.42
C THR A 94 -12.82 -4.84 -3.89
N ALA A 95 -14.02 -4.39 -4.24
CA ALA A 95 -14.50 -4.36 -5.63
C ALA A 95 -13.83 -3.26 -6.48
N TRP A 96 -13.42 -2.16 -5.85
CA TRP A 96 -12.82 -1.03 -6.55
C TRP A 96 -11.32 -1.22 -6.81
N ALA A 97 -10.58 -1.80 -5.86
CA ALA A 97 -9.12 -1.88 -5.93
C ALA A 97 -8.62 -2.98 -6.87
N GLU A 98 -7.71 -2.62 -7.79
CA GLU A 98 -6.95 -3.57 -8.62
C GLU A 98 -5.59 -3.93 -8.01
N ALA A 99 -5.14 -3.11 -7.06
CA ALA A 99 -4.01 -3.37 -6.18
C ALA A 99 -4.23 -2.68 -4.83
N VAL A 100 -3.72 -3.29 -3.76
CA VAL A 100 -3.71 -2.73 -2.41
C VAL A 100 -2.27 -2.51 -1.99
N VAL A 101 -1.93 -1.33 -1.46
CA VAL A 101 -0.64 -1.07 -0.82
C VAL A 101 -0.85 -0.55 0.59
N VAL A 102 -0.14 -1.13 1.54
CA VAL A 102 -0.08 -0.65 2.92
C VAL A 102 1.25 0.07 3.11
N TYR A 103 1.20 1.40 3.08
CA TYR A 103 2.37 2.27 3.04
C TYR A 103 2.17 3.55 3.86
N PRO A 104 3.02 3.80 4.88
CA PRO A 104 3.82 2.81 5.59
C PRO A 104 2.91 1.82 6.35
N ALA A 105 3.38 0.60 6.57
CA ALA A 105 2.73 -0.41 7.41
C ALA A 105 3.42 -0.50 8.78
N THR A 106 2.70 -0.22 9.86
CA THR A 106 3.24 -0.38 11.22
C THR A 106 3.33 -1.84 11.59
N PHE A 107 4.20 -2.16 12.54
CA PHE A 107 4.26 -3.49 13.17
C PHE A 107 2.87 -4.03 13.51
N SER A 108 2.02 -3.20 14.15
CA SER A 108 0.66 -3.61 14.55
C SER A 108 -0.23 -3.97 13.35
N TYR A 109 -0.18 -3.21 12.26
CA TYR A 109 -0.95 -3.53 11.06
C TYR A 109 -0.44 -4.82 10.41
N THR A 110 0.88 -4.96 10.27
CA THR A 110 1.53 -6.16 9.73
C THR A 110 1.15 -7.40 10.54
N ALA A 111 1.18 -7.32 11.87
CA ALA A 111 0.80 -8.41 12.76
C ALA A 111 -0.68 -8.81 12.58
N ARG A 112 -1.59 -7.82 12.59
CA ARG A 112 -3.03 -8.08 12.40
C ARG A 112 -3.32 -8.71 11.04
N LEU A 113 -2.72 -8.20 9.98
CA LEU A 113 -2.85 -8.78 8.64
C LEU A 113 -2.35 -10.22 8.62
N ALA A 114 -1.13 -10.48 9.12
CA ALA A 114 -0.50 -11.79 9.13
C ALA A 114 -1.31 -12.84 9.90
N LEU A 115 -1.86 -12.45 11.06
CA LEU A 115 -2.67 -13.31 11.93
C LEU A 115 -4.10 -13.52 11.44
N GLY A 116 -4.50 -12.92 10.31
CA GLY A 116 -5.85 -13.07 9.77
C GLY A 116 -6.90 -12.20 10.47
N LEU A 117 -6.49 -11.22 11.27
CA LEU A 117 -7.42 -10.28 11.90
C LEU A 117 -7.99 -9.34 10.84
N ALA A 118 -9.29 -9.06 10.97
CA ALA A 118 -10.08 -8.28 10.02
C ALA A 118 -10.97 -7.25 10.74
N ASP A 119 -10.39 -6.61 11.76
CA ASP A 119 -11.07 -5.71 12.70
C ASP A 119 -11.24 -4.28 12.16
N SER A 120 -10.83 -3.99 10.92
CA SER A 120 -11.07 -2.72 10.23
C SER A 120 -11.44 -2.93 8.76
N PRO A 121 -12.10 -1.96 8.10
CA PRO A 121 -12.44 -2.05 6.69
C PRO A 121 -11.25 -2.36 5.78
N SER A 122 -10.09 -1.74 6.01
CA SER A 122 -8.89 -1.95 5.20
C SER A 122 -8.28 -3.33 5.41
N LEU A 123 -8.28 -3.85 6.65
CA LEU A 123 -7.80 -5.20 6.94
C LEU A 123 -8.72 -6.22 6.30
N LEU A 124 -10.04 -6.09 6.48
CA LEU A 124 -10.99 -7.03 5.86
C LEU A 124 -10.91 -6.99 4.32
N THR A 125 -10.71 -5.80 3.74
CA THR A 125 -10.41 -5.65 2.29
C THR A 125 -9.16 -6.45 1.90
N ALA A 126 -8.06 -6.28 2.63
CA ALA A 126 -6.80 -6.97 2.35
C ALA A 126 -6.89 -8.50 2.57
N GLN A 127 -7.74 -8.98 3.48
CA GLN A 127 -7.99 -10.42 3.68
C GLN A 127 -8.84 -11.03 2.55
N CYS A 128 -9.81 -10.28 2.00
CA CYS A 128 -10.80 -10.81 1.07
C CYS A 128 -10.49 -10.55 -0.41
N THR A 129 -9.54 -9.66 -0.72
CA THR A 129 -9.24 -9.32 -2.12
C THR A 129 -8.42 -10.41 -2.82
N ALA A 130 -8.74 -10.66 -4.09
CA ALA A 130 -7.89 -11.45 -5.00
C ALA A 130 -6.80 -10.59 -5.67
N ALA A 131 -6.87 -9.26 -5.53
CA ALA A 131 -5.87 -8.34 -6.04
C ALA A 131 -4.52 -8.53 -5.30
N PRO A 132 -3.40 -8.13 -5.92
CA PRO A 132 -2.12 -8.02 -5.24
C PRO A 132 -2.19 -7.09 -4.03
N VAL A 133 -1.57 -7.52 -2.93
CA VAL A 133 -1.41 -6.75 -1.68
C VAL A 133 0.08 -6.53 -1.44
N GLY A 134 0.52 -5.29 -1.50
CA GLY A 134 1.87 -4.86 -1.12
C GLY A 134 1.89 -4.33 0.31
N VAL A 135 2.86 -4.74 1.11
CA VAL A 135 3.05 -4.25 2.49
C VAL A 135 4.46 -3.70 2.61
N ALA A 136 4.63 -2.45 3.04
CA ALA A 136 5.94 -1.86 3.34
C ALA A 136 6.08 -1.53 4.83
N PRO A 137 6.65 -2.44 5.63
CA PRO A 137 6.80 -2.26 7.06
C PRO A 137 7.68 -1.06 7.41
N ALA A 138 7.27 -0.27 8.40
CA ALA A 138 8.06 0.76 9.05
C ALA A 138 8.12 0.44 10.55
N LEU A 139 9.33 0.23 11.07
CA LEU A 139 9.55 -0.40 12.38
C LEU A 139 10.44 0.49 13.27
N PRO A 140 10.12 0.56 14.57
CA PRO A 140 10.98 1.22 15.56
C PRO A 140 12.26 0.41 15.82
N PRO A 141 13.19 0.93 16.64
CA PRO A 141 14.36 0.19 17.04
C PRO A 141 14.03 -1.17 17.67
N GLY A 142 14.74 -2.22 17.24
CA GLY A 142 14.49 -3.61 17.65
C GLY A 142 13.32 -4.29 16.91
N GLY A 143 12.54 -3.55 16.13
CA GLY A 143 11.34 -4.07 15.48
C GLY A 143 11.63 -5.17 14.44
N ALA A 144 12.67 -5.00 13.62
CA ALA A 144 13.06 -6.01 12.63
C ALA A 144 13.63 -7.29 13.26
N GLN A 145 14.27 -7.17 14.44
CA GLN A 145 14.86 -8.30 15.17
C GLN A 145 13.81 -9.11 15.94
N SER A 146 12.64 -8.52 16.20
CA SER A 146 11.54 -9.16 16.91
C SER A 146 11.19 -10.51 16.28
N HIS A 147 11.08 -11.54 17.13
CA HIS A 147 10.63 -12.87 16.71
C HIS A 147 9.23 -12.80 16.09
N ALA A 148 8.33 -12.01 16.71
CA ALA A 148 6.96 -11.86 16.23
C ALA A 148 6.93 -11.23 14.82
N TYR A 149 7.73 -10.17 14.58
CA TYR A 149 7.78 -9.56 13.25
C TYR A 149 8.23 -10.54 12.17
N ARG A 150 9.30 -11.30 12.42
CA ARG A 150 9.79 -12.31 11.48
C ARG A 150 8.71 -13.36 11.17
N ALA A 151 8.06 -13.90 12.19
CA ALA A 151 6.95 -14.84 12.01
C ALA A 151 5.78 -14.23 11.22
N HIS A 152 5.48 -12.95 11.42
CA HIS A 152 4.43 -12.25 10.66
C HIS A 152 4.80 -12.07 9.18
N VAL A 153 6.05 -11.68 8.89
CA VAL A 153 6.53 -11.56 7.51
C VAL A 153 6.51 -12.93 6.83
N ASP A 154 7.01 -13.96 7.49
CA ASP A 154 7.02 -15.33 6.95
C ASP A 154 5.59 -15.80 6.61
N ALA A 155 4.62 -15.58 7.50
CA ALA A 155 3.22 -15.93 7.27
C ALA A 155 2.56 -15.11 6.14
N LEU A 156 2.99 -13.86 5.92
CA LEU A 156 2.50 -13.06 4.79
C LEU A 156 3.14 -13.51 3.48
N SER A 157 4.41 -13.90 3.49
CA SER A 157 5.15 -14.37 2.31
C SER A 157 4.60 -15.68 1.74
N THR A 158 3.87 -16.48 2.51
CA THR A 158 3.19 -17.68 2.00
C THR A 158 1.89 -17.38 1.26
N ARG A 159 1.36 -16.14 1.32
CA ARG A 159 0.11 -15.78 0.65
C ARG A 159 0.34 -15.50 -0.83
N PRO A 160 -0.41 -16.14 -1.76
CA PRO A 160 -0.12 -16.08 -3.19
C PRO A 160 -0.28 -14.68 -3.79
N ASN A 161 -1.12 -13.83 -3.19
CA ASN A 161 -1.39 -12.47 -3.64
C ASN A 161 -0.71 -11.40 -2.77
N THR A 162 0.21 -11.75 -1.87
CA THR A 162 0.87 -10.77 -0.99
C THR A 162 2.37 -10.66 -1.28
N VAL A 163 2.89 -9.44 -1.24
CA VAL A 163 4.33 -9.17 -1.20
C VAL A 163 4.65 -8.22 -0.04
N VAL A 164 5.68 -8.55 0.73
CA VAL A 164 6.19 -7.70 1.82
C VAL A 164 7.53 -7.13 1.38
N ALA A 165 7.62 -5.81 1.23
CA ALA A 165 8.88 -5.14 0.93
C ALA A 165 9.77 -5.13 2.16
N ALA A 166 11.05 -5.47 2.00
CA ALA A 166 12.01 -5.45 3.09
C ALA A 166 12.19 -4.00 3.58
N PRO A 167 12.09 -3.72 4.89
CA PRO A 167 12.29 -2.38 5.40
C PRO A 167 13.77 -1.98 5.30
N VAL A 168 14.04 -0.69 5.19
CA VAL A 168 15.38 -0.13 4.96
C VAL A 168 15.96 0.44 6.26
N PRO A 169 17.24 0.19 6.60
CA PRO A 169 17.86 0.82 7.78
C PRO A 169 17.70 2.33 7.77
N ALA A 170 17.27 2.90 8.90
CA ALA A 170 16.92 4.31 9.00
C ALA A 170 17.35 4.92 10.34
N LEU A 171 17.51 6.24 10.33
CA LEU A 171 17.75 7.02 11.55
C LEU A 171 16.49 7.01 12.42
N SER A 172 16.65 6.64 13.67
CA SER A 172 15.61 6.83 14.68
C SER A 172 15.56 8.30 15.11
N MET A 173 14.41 8.94 14.87
CA MET A 173 14.19 10.35 15.23
C MET A 173 14.25 10.59 16.74
N THR A 174 14.06 9.56 17.57
CA THR A 174 14.05 9.68 19.03
C THR A 174 15.39 9.34 19.68
N THR A 175 16.14 8.38 19.12
CA THR A 175 17.42 7.93 19.69
C THR A 175 18.63 8.57 18.99
N GLY A 176 18.45 9.13 17.79
CA GLY A 176 19.53 9.68 16.97
C GLY A 176 20.48 8.62 16.39
N ARG A 177 20.12 7.33 16.45
CA ARG A 177 20.95 6.22 15.95
C ARG A 177 20.33 5.55 14.72
N MET A 178 21.16 4.89 13.92
CA MET A 178 20.74 4.05 12.79
C MET A 178 20.23 2.69 13.28
N ASP A 179 19.22 2.69 14.15
CA ASP A 179 18.63 1.48 14.74
C ASP A 179 17.15 1.27 14.37
N SER A 180 16.53 2.21 13.65
CA SER A 180 15.16 2.11 13.12
C SER A 180 15.13 1.51 11.71
N TRP A 181 13.92 1.21 11.23
CA TRP A 181 13.70 0.69 9.88
C TRP A 181 12.56 1.43 9.19
N ALA A 182 12.87 2.15 8.10
CA ALA A 182 11.87 2.83 7.28
C ALA A 182 11.19 1.85 6.32
N ALA A 183 10.00 2.23 5.85
CA ALA A 183 9.38 1.57 4.71
C ALA A 183 10.34 1.65 3.50
N ALA A 184 10.44 0.56 2.73
CA ALA A 184 11.10 0.61 1.42
C ALA A 184 10.46 1.70 0.56
N PRO A 185 11.20 2.43 -0.30
CA PRO A 185 10.63 3.47 -1.15
C PRO A 185 9.37 3.01 -1.88
N LEU A 186 8.36 3.89 -1.96
CA LEU A 186 7.09 3.56 -2.62
C LEU A 186 7.26 3.01 -4.07
N PRO A 187 8.18 3.54 -4.92
CA PRO A 187 8.41 2.99 -6.26
C PRO A 187 8.82 1.51 -6.24
N ASP A 188 9.66 1.11 -5.27
CA ASP A 188 10.12 -0.28 -5.15
C ASP A 188 8.97 -1.22 -4.78
N LEU A 189 8.12 -0.79 -3.84
CA LEU A 189 6.90 -1.52 -3.48
C LEU A 189 5.95 -1.65 -4.68
N LEU A 190 5.73 -0.58 -5.42
CA LEU A 190 4.85 -0.59 -6.60
C LEU A 190 5.40 -1.50 -7.71
N GLY A 191 6.72 -1.52 -7.92
CA GLY A 191 7.36 -2.45 -8.84
C GLY A 191 7.13 -3.92 -8.45
N ALA A 192 7.26 -4.25 -7.16
CA ALA A 192 6.98 -5.58 -6.65
C ALA A 192 5.49 -5.97 -6.80
N VAL A 193 4.58 -5.05 -6.50
CA VAL A 193 3.13 -5.24 -6.68
C VAL A 193 2.75 -5.39 -8.15
N ALA A 194 3.35 -4.62 -9.05
CA ALA A 194 3.15 -4.74 -10.50
C ALA A 194 3.64 -6.10 -11.04
N ALA A 195 4.80 -6.58 -10.57
CA ALA A 195 5.29 -7.90 -10.91
C ALA A 195 4.34 -9.01 -10.41
N LEU A 196 3.82 -8.86 -9.19
CA LEU A 196 2.83 -9.79 -8.63
C LEU A 196 1.52 -9.76 -9.40
N HIS A 197 1.03 -8.59 -9.78
CA HIS A 197 -0.18 -8.43 -10.61
C HIS A 197 -0.07 -9.21 -11.93
N ARG A 198 1.05 -9.04 -12.64
CA ARG A 198 1.32 -9.76 -13.90
C ARG A 198 1.36 -11.28 -13.70
N ARG A 199 1.97 -11.76 -12.61
CA ARG A 199 2.00 -13.19 -12.26
C ARG A 199 0.60 -13.75 -12.01
N LEU A 200 -0.22 -13.04 -11.23
CA LEU A 200 -1.61 -13.46 -10.95
C LEU A 200 -2.49 -13.40 -12.21
N ALA A 201 -2.24 -12.47 -13.13
CA ALA A 201 -2.93 -12.43 -14.42
C ALA A 201 -2.56 -13.63 -15.30
N ALA A 202 -1.27 -13.98 -15.40
CA ALA A 202 -0.80 -15.11 -16.21
C ALA A 202 -1.27 -16.48 -15.70
N GLY A 203 -1.61 -16.61 -14.41
CA GLY A 203 -2.12 -17.84 -13.80
C GLY A 203 -3.64 -18.01 -13.86
N ARG A 204 -4.40 -17.03 -14.37
CA ARG A 204 -5.86 -17.14 -14.52
C ARG A 204 -6.20 -17.85 -15.84
N PRO A 205 -7.05 -18.90 -15.83
CA PRO A 205 -7.59 -19.43 -17.08
C PRO A 205 -8.36 -18.32 -17.82
N GLU A 206 -8.27 -18.29 -19.15
CA GLU A 206 -9.06 -17.38 -19.99
C GLU A 206 -10.54 -17.50 -19.60
N PRO A 207 -11.27 -16.38 -19.44
CA PRO A 207 -12.70 -16.45 -19.20
C PRO A 207 -13.34 -17.17 -20.39
N GLU A 208 -14.04 -18.28 -20.14
CA GLU A 208 -14.88 -18.92 -21.15
C GLU A 208 -15.78 -17.86 -21.76
N SER A 209 -15.58 -17.59 -23.05
CA SER A 209 -16.43 -16.71 -23.85
C SER A 209 -17.87 -17.13 -23.61
N ALA A 210 -18.65 -16.27 -22.94
CA ALA A 210 -20.08 -16.47 -22.76
C ALA A 210 -20.71 -16.67 -24.15
N ALA A 211 -21.15 -17.91 -24.40
CA ALA A 211 -21.95 -18.29 -25.56
C ALA A 211 -23.43 -18.04 -25.29
#